data_AF-A0A815QMY0-F1
#
_entry.id   AF-A0A815QMY0-F1
#
_cell.length_a   1.000
_cell.length_b   1.000
_cell.length_c   1.000
_cell.angle_alpha   90.00
_cell.angle_beta   90.00
_cell.angle_gamma   90.00
#
_symmetry.space_group_name_H-M   'P 1'
#
loop_
_entity.id
_entity.type
_entity.pdbx_description
1 polymer ?
#
loop_
_entity_poly.entity_id
_entity_poly.type
_entity_poly.pdbx_seq_one_letter_code
_entity_poly.pdbx_strand_id
1 'polypeptide(L)'
;MLELQAKNKLVGDKEAQTIDENYCKALEYGLVKYLFGTYKIKYHVHGLDHEPVEIDFTPPYKRISLLSALEEALGKEDKFPLASELTTDEANKFFDNLCKKHHVECTHPRTTDRLIDKLVGHFIEPHCLNPTFICDHPQIMSPLAKYHRSIPGLTERFELFVCYKELCNAYTELNDPLVQREMFELQAKNKLVGDEEAQTIDENYCKALEYGLPPTGGWGIGIDRLTMILTNSNNIKVSYLLLI
;
A
#
# COMPACT_ATOMS: atom_id res chain seq x y z
N MET A 1 -29.78 -13.90 13.08
CA MET A 1 -28.59 -13.70 13.95
C MET A 1 -27.32 -13.58 13.11
N LEU A 2 -26.92 -14.63 12.36
CA LEU A 2 -25.73 -14.60 11.48
C LEU A 2 -25.76 -13.50 10.41
N GLU A 3 -26.89 -13.29 9.73
CA GLU A 3 -27.02 -12.21 8.74
C GLU A 3 -26.93 -10.79 9.34
N LEU A 4 -27.39 -10.62 10.58
CA LEU A 4 -27.32 -9.34 11.28
C LEU A 4 -25.88 -9.05 11.73
N GLN A 5 -25.16 -10.09 12.19
CA GLN A 5 -23.74 -10.01 12.52
C GLN A 5 -22.88 -9.73 11.28
N ALA A 6 -23.18 -10.36 10.14
CA ALA A 6 -22.50 -10.10 8.88
C ALA A 6 -22.74 -8.67 8.38
N LYS A 7 -23.99 -8.17 8.44
CA LYS A 7 -24.32 -6.78 8.10
C LYS A 7 -23.63 -5.77 9.01
N ASN A 8 -23.61 -6.00 10.33
CA ASN A 8 -22.93 -5.12 11.28
C ASN A 8 -21.41 -5.11 11.07
N LYS A 9 -20.80 -6.27 10.75
CA LYS A 9 -19.38 -6.37 10.41
C LYS A 9 -19.04 -5.54 9.17
N LEU A 10 -19.84 -5.66 8.10
CA LEU A 10 -19.66 -4.90 6.86
C LEU A 10 -19.81 -3.38 7.04
N VAL A 11 -20.72 -2.92 7.93
CA VAL A 11 -20.87 -1.49 8.24
C VAL A 11 -19.63 -0.98 8.98
N GLY A 12 -19.18 -1.68 10.03
CA GLY A 12 -17.96 -1.30 10.76
C GLY A 12 -16.72 -1.25 9.87
N ASP A 13 -16.60 -2.19 8.92
CA ASP A 13 -15.48 -2.20 7.96
C ASP A 13 -15.54 -1.01 6.98
N LYS A 14 -16.74 -0.53 6.60
CA LYS A 14 -16.86 0.71 5.78
C LYS A 14 -16.41 1.92 6.56
N GLU A 15 -16.80 1.98 7.82
CA GLU A 15 -16.47 3.08 8.71
C GLU A 15 -14.96 3.14 8.95
N ALA A 16 -14.31 2.01 9.26
CA ALA A 16 -12.85 1.94 9.46
C ALA A 16 -12.04 2.50 8.27
N GLN A 17 -12.27 1.96 7.06
CA GLN A 17 -11.56 2.41 5.85
C GLN A 17 -11.80 3.90 5.55
N THR A 18 -13.04 4.36 5.71
CA THR A 18 -13.41 5.77 5.45
C THR A 18 -12.80 6.70 6.48
N ILE A 19 -12.71 6.26 7.74
CA ILE A 19 -12.13 7.00 8.84
C ILE A 19 -10.63 7.22 8.58
N ASP A 20 -9.88 6.18 8.23
CA ASP A 20 -8.43 6.26 8.04
C ASP A 20 -8.04 7.23 6.92
N GLU A 21 -8.79 7.23 5.81
CA GLU A 21 -8.53 8.14 4.71
C GLU A 21 -8.86 9.59 5.04
N ASN A 22 -9.93 9.82 5.80
CA ASN A 22 -10.30 11.17 6.23
C ASN A 22 -9.29 11.72 7.23
N TYR A 23 -8.78 10.89 8.15
CA TYR A 23 -7.69 11.25 9.05
C TYR A 23 -6.40 11.55 8.29
N CYS A 24 -6.01 10.68 7.35
CA CYS A 24 -4.82 10.87 6.52
C CYS A 24 -4.86 12.21 5.78
N LYS A 25 -5.98 12.49 5.08
CA LYS A 25 -6.19 13.77 4.40
C LYS A 25 -6.13 14.94 5.38
N ALA A 26 -6.93 14.90 6.46
CA ALA A 26 -7.04 15.99 7.42
C ALA A 26 -5.71 16.32 8.09
N LEU A 27 -4.92 15.31 8.40
CA LEU A 27 -3.58 15.48 8.94
C LEU A 27 -2.68 16.22 7.96
N GLU A 28 -2.61 15.78 6.71
CA GLU A 28 -1.61 16.27 5.76
C GLU A 28 -1.94 17.65 5.20
N TYR A 29 -3.12 17.86 4.61
CA TYR A 29 -3.45 19.20 4.10
C TYR A 29 -3.54 20.21 5.24
N GLY A 30 -4.02 19.77 6.42
CA GLY A 30 -4.11 20.59 7.62
C GLY A 30 -2.73 21.02 8.12
N LEU A 31 -1.79 20.07 8.21
CA LEU A 31 -0.41 20.31 8.63
C LEU A 31 0.33 21.23 7.63
N VAL A 32 0.22 20.95 6.33
CA VAL A 32 0.84 21.77 5.28
C VAL A 32 0.30 23.21 5.34
N LYS A 33 -1.02 23.37 5.47
CA LYS A 33 -1.65 24.69 5.61
C LYS A 33 -1.22 25.41 6.88
N TYR A 34 -1.11 24.69 7.99
CA TYR A 34 -0.69 25.24 9.27
C TYR A 34 0.75 25.73 9.23
N LEU A 35 1.67 24.95 8.66
CA LEU A 35 3.10 25.29 8.61
C LEU A 35 3.45 26.33 7.54
N PHE A 36 2.85 26.23 6.34
CA PHE A 36 3.26 27.04 5.19
C PHE A 36 2.24 28.13 4.80
N GLY A 37 1.05 28.15 5.42
CA GLY A 37 -0.03 29.10 5.06
C GLY A 37 -0.68 28.82 3.69
N THR A 38 -0.25 27.78 2.98
CA THR A 38 -0.71 27.36 1.64
C THR A 38 -0.83 25.83 1.60
N TYR A 39 -1.51 25.28 0.60
CA TYR A 39 -1.53 23.83 0.31
C TYR A 39 -0.45 23.41 -0.69
N LYS A 40 0.27 24.38 -1.26
CA LYS A 40 1.26 24.16 -2.31
C LYS A 40 2.65 24.42 -1.77
N ILE A 41 3.53 23.44 -1.85
CA ILE A 41 4.93 23.58 -1.43
C ILE A 41 5.86 23.31 -2.60
N LYS A 42 7.07 23.89 -2.55
CA LYS A 42 8.13 23.61 -3.51
C LYS A 42 9.07 22.56 -2.92
N TYR A 43 9.41 21.55 -3.72
CA TYR A 43 10.28 20.46 -3.30
C TYR A 43 11.32 20.12 -4.37
N HIS A 44 12.56 19.89 -3.98
CA HIS A 44 13.68 19.62 -4.88
C HIS A 44 13.98 18.12 -4.92
N VAL A 45 13.22 17.39 -5.77
CA VAL A 45 13.28 15.93 -5.88
C VAL A 45 14.70 15.42 -6.16
N HIS A 46 15.44 16.13 -7.01
CA HIS A 46 16.78 15.75 -7.45
C HIS A 46 17.90 16.50 -6.72
N GLY A 47 17.58 17.21 -5.63
CA GLY A 47 18.51 18.04 -4.88
C GLY A 47 18.47 19.51 -5.26
N LEU A 48 19.10 20.35 -4.43
CA LEU A 48 18.98 21.81 -4.47
C LEU A 48 19.54 22.46 -5.74
N ASP A 49 20.39 21.75 -6.49
CA ASP A 49 20.95 22.22 -7.76
C ASP A 49 19.98 22.07 -8.95
N HIS A 50 18.82 21.46 -8.74
CA HIS A 50 17.79 21.23 -9.77
C HIS A 50 16.54 22.09 -9.51
N GLU A 51 15.77 22.38 -10.55
CA GLU A 51 14.52 23.13 -10.40
C GLU A 51 13.53 22.41 -9.46
N PRO A 52 12.87 23.14 -8.54
CA PRO A 52 11.86 22.55 -7.67
C PRO A 52 10.60 22.20 -8.45
N VAL A 53 9.92 21.17 -7.99
CA VAL A 53 8.54 20.85 -8.38
C VAL A 53 7.57 21.43 -7.36
N GLU A 54 6.38 21.82 -7.80
CA GLU A 54 5.28 22.18 -6.91
C GLU A 54 4.48 20.92 -6.56
N ILE A 55 4.31 20.67 -5.26
CA ILE A 55 3.44 19.62 -4.72
C ILE A 55 2.18 20.29 -4.19
N ASP A 56 1.03 19.86 -4.69
CA ASP A 56 -0.28 20.38 -4.32
C ASP A 56 -1.03 19.42 -3.39
N PHE A 57 -1.13 19.79 -2.12
CA PHE A 57 -1.87 19.05 -1.08
C PHE A 57 -3.34 19.47 -0.97
N THR A 58 -3.90 20.15 -1.98
CA THR A 58 -5.32 20.52 -1.99
C THR A 58 -6.19 19.26 -2.16
N PRO A 59 -7.11 18.94 -1.24
CA PRO A 59 -8.03 17.82 -1.41
C PRO A 59 -9.10 18.11 -2.48
N PRO A 60 -9.72 17.09 -3.09
CA PRO A 60 -9.51 15.66 -2.85
C PRO A 60 -8.27 15.10 -3.56
N TYR A 61 -7.58 14.17 -2.91
CA TYR A 61 -6.43 13.46 -3.50
C TYR A 61 -6.88 12.47 -4.58
N LYS A 62 -6.02 12.28 -5.57
CA LYS A 62 -6.25 11.31 -6.65
C LYS A 62 -6.31 9.90 -6.05
N ARG A 63 -7.18 9.05 -6.60
CA ARG A 63 -7.38 7.66 -6.15
C ARG A 63 -7.33 6.74 -7.34
N ILE A 64 -6.55 5.67 -7.25
CA ILE A 64 -6.39 4.67 -8.30
C ILE A 64 -6.37 3.27 -7.68
N SER A 65 -6.98 2.29 -8.35
CA SER A 65 -6.92 0.88 -7.94
C SER A 65 -5.67 0.24 -8.53
N LEU A 66 -4.87 -0.49 -7.74
CA LEU A 66 -3.52 -0.93 -8.09
C LEU A 66 -3.48 -1.72 -9.39
N LEU A 67 -4.24 -2.83 -9.49
CA LEU A 67 -4.20 -3.69 -10.67
C LEU A 67 -4.78 -3.00 -11.91
N SER A 68 -5.88 -2.26 -11.75
CA SER A 68 -6.50 -1.54 -12.87
C SER A 68 -5.61 -0.42 -13.41
N ALA A 69 -4.93 0.30 -12.52
CA ALA A 69 -3.96 1.33 -12.91
C ALA A 69 -2.74 0.73 -13.59
N LEU A 70 -2.26 -0.43 -13.12
CA LEU A 70 -1.16 -1.13 -13.77
C LEU A 70 -1.54 -1.63 -15.17
N GLU A 71 -2.73 -2.22 -15.32
CA GLU A 71 -3.27 -2.66 -16.61
C GLU A 71 -3.42 -1.49 -17.59
N GLU A 72 -3.89 -0.34 -17.11
CA GLU A 72 -3.99 0.90 -17.91
C GLU A 72 -2.61 1.44 -18.32
N ALA A 73 -1.65 1.48 -17.41
CA ALA A 73 -0.28 1.95 -17.68
C ALA A 73 0.44 1.06 -18.71
N LEU A 74 0.11 -0.22 -18.76
CA LEU A 74 0.64 -1.20 -19.74
C LEU A 74 -0.16 -1.24 -21.05
N GLY A 75 -1.17 -0.38 -21.22
CA GLY A 75 -1.91 -0.24 -22.48
C GLY A 75 -3.00 -1.29 -22.72
N LYS A 76 -3.35 -2.12 -21.73
CA LYS A 76 -4.43 -3.12 -21.78
C LYS A 76 -4.31 -4.15 -22.93
N GLU A 77 -3.09 -4.40 -23.42
CA GLU A 77 -2.85 -5.39 -24.48
C GLU A 77 -3.00 -6.82 -23.96
N ASP A 78 -2.48 -7.06 -22.76
CA ASP A 78 -2.46 -8.36 -22.10
C ASP A 78 -3.61 -8.45 -21.10
N LYS A 79 -4.42 -9.52 -21.16
CA LYS A 79 -5.50 -9.75 -20.21
C LYS A 79 -4.92 -10.18 -18.87
N PHE A 80 -5.09 -9.34 -17.84
CA PHE A 80 -4.62 -9.65 -16.50
C PHE A 80 -5.37 -10.86 -15.90
N PRO A 81 -4.70 -11.70 -15.10
CA PRO A 81 -5.36 -12.74 -14.31
C PRO A 81 -6.32 -12.09 -13.30
N LEU A 82 -7.36 -12.83 -12.90
CA LEU A 82 -8.26 -12.34 -11.87
C LEU A 82 -7.50 -12.18 -10.56
N ALA A 83 -7.88 -11.17 -9.76
CA ALA A 83 -7.25 -10.94 -8.45
C ALA A 83 -7.31 -12.16 -7.52
N SER A 84 -8.37 -12.97 -7.62
CA SER A 84 -8.53 -14.23 -6.87
C SER A 84 -7.62 -15.36 -7.33
N GLU A 85 -6.95 -15.23 -8.47
CA GLU A 85 -6.11 -16.27 -9.09
C GLU A 85 -4.61 -15.93 -8.96
N LEU A 86 -4.25 -14.86 -8.26
CA LEU A 86 -2.87 -14.36 -8.17
C LEU A 86 -1.90 -15.29 -7.43
N THR A 87 -2.42 -16.29 -6.70
CA THR A 87 -1.62 -17.33 -6.02
C THR A 87 -1.25 -18.50 -6.94
N THR A 88 -1.72 -18.51 -8.20
CA THR A 88 -1.44 -19.59 -9.16
C THR A 88 -0.07 -19.43 -9.83
N ASP A 89 0.51 -20.56 -10.25
CA ASP A 89 1.76 -20.56 -11.03
C ASP A 89 1.57 -19.86 -12.39
N GLU A 90 0.38 -19.93 -12.97
CA GLU A 90 0.01 -19.24 -14.20
C GLU A 90 0.06 -17.73 -14.03
N ALA A 91 -0.52 -17.21 -12.94
CA ALA A 91 -0.44 -15.78 -12.61
C ALA A 91 1.01 -15.36 -12.36
N ASN A 92 1.81 -16.16 -11.65
CA ASN A 92 3.22 -15.86 -11.43
C ASN A 92 3.99 -15.73 -12.76
N LYS A 93 3.85 -16.71 -13.65
CA LYS A 93 4.46 -16.70 -14.99
C LYS A 93 4.02 -15.50 -15.83
N PHE A 94 2.75 -15.11 -15.71
CA PHE A 94 2.22 -13.93 -16.40
C PHE A 94 2.98 -12.65 -15.97
N PHE A 95 3.05 -12.35 -14.67
CA PHE A 95 3.76 -11.17 -14.18
C PHE A 95 5.28 -11.26 -14.42
N ASP A 96 5.85 -12.46 -14.35
CA ASP A 96 7.27 -12.68 -14.68
C ASP A 96 7.59 -12.31 -16.13
N ASN A 97 6.72 -12.75 -17.06
CA ASN A 97 6.82 -12.40 -18.48
C ASN A 97 6.60 -10.91 -18.73
N LEU A 98 5.67 -10.26 -18.01
CA LEU A 98 5.51 -8.80 -18.09
C LEU A 98 6.77 -8.06 -17.64
N CYS A 99 7.35 -8.43 -16.51
CA CYS A 99 8.63 -7.85 -16.08
C CYS A 99 9.72 -8.01 -17.15
N LYS A 100 9.84 -9.19 -17.77
CA LYS A 100 10.80 -9.44 -18.85
C LYS A 100 10.51 -8.60 -20.11
N LYS A 101 9.24 -8.54 -20.54
CA LYS A 101 8.77 -7.76 -21.71
C LYS A 101 9.10 -6.28 -21.56
N HIS A 102 8.96 -5.75 -20.34
CA HIS A 102 9.15 -4.33 -20.03
C HIS A 102 10.52 -4.00 -19.41
N HIS A 103 11.45 -4.96 -19.37
CA HIS A 103 12.79 -4.79 -18.78
C HIS A 103 12.78 -4.30 -17.32
N VAL A 104 11.79 -4.73 -16.54
CA VAL A 104 11.68 -4.46 -15.11
C VAL A 104 12.45 -5.54 -14.34
N GLU A 105 13.51 -5.14 -13.66
CA GLU A 105 14.31 -6.04 -12.86
C GLU A 105 13.60 -6.44 -11.56
N CYS A 106 13.60 -7.74 -11.26
CA CYS A 106 13.17 -8.28 -9.97
C CYS A 106 14.17 -9.37 -9.56
N THR A 107 14.89 -9.13 -8.47
CA THR A 107 15.83 -10.11 -7.91
C THR A 107 15.07 -11.32 -7.36
N HIS A 108 15.75 -12.46 -7.29
CA HIS A 108 15.18 -13.67 -6.68
C HIS A 108 14.88 -13.44 -5.17
N PRO A 109 13.83 -14.10 -4.62
CA PRO A 109 12.80 -14.87 -5.33
C PRO A 109 11.83 -13.99 -6.13
N ARG A 110 11.32 -14.52 -7.25
CA ARG A 110 10.40 -13.82 -8.17
C ARG A 110 8.95 -14.22 -7.92
N THR A 111 8.50 -14.01 -6.69
CA THR A 111 7.10 -14.28 -6.28
C THR A 111 6.15 -13.28 -6.93
N THR A 112 4.87 -13.63 -7.05
CA THR A 112 3.87 -12.80 -7.77
C THR A 112 3.73 -11.41 -7.13
N ASP A 113 3.71 -11.33 -5.81
CA ASP A 113 3.68 -10.08 -5.04
C ASP A 113 4.89 -9.17 -5.33
N ARG A 114 6.11 -9.72 -5.34
CA ARG A 114 7.33 -8.97 -5.66
C ARG A 114 7.38 -8.50 -7.11
N LEU A 115 6.88 -9.32 -8.04
CA LEU A 115 6.79 -8.94 -9.45
C LEU A 115 5.80 -7.79 -9.66
N ILE A 116 4.63 -7.86 -9.02
CA ILE A 116 3.64 -6.77 -9.04
C ILE A 116 4.23 -5.51 -8.40
N ASP A 117 4.89 -5.61 -7.25
CA ASP A 117 5.57 -4.50 -6.59
C ASP A 117 6.56 -3.78 -7.53
N LYS A 118 7.43 -4.52 -8.23
CA LYS A 118 8.37 -3.91 -9.17
C LYS A 118 7.70 -3.27 -10.37
N LEU A 119 6.61 -3.86 -10.88
CA LEU A 119 5.83 -3.26 -11.96
C LEU A 119 5.14 -1.97 -11.50
N VAL A 120 4.58 -1.93 -10.29
CA VAL A 120 3.98 -0.73 -9.69
C VAL A 120 5.03 0.37 -9.49
N GLY A 121 6.19 0.03 -8.94
CA GLY A 121 7.32 0.94 -8.78
C GLY A 121 7.85 1.51 -10.08
N HIS A 122 7.71 0.78 -11.20
CA HIS A 122 8.13 1.24 -12.52
C HIS A 122 7.06 2.07 -13.24
N PHE A 123 5.79 1.66 -13.18
CA PHE A 123 4.72 2.20 -14.02
C PHE A 123 3.73 3.13 -13.32
N ILE A 124 3.70 3.16 -12.00
CA ILE A 124 2.71 3.92 -11.23
C ILE A 124 3.36 4.95 -10.33
N GLU A 125 4.30 4.53 -9.47
CA GLU A 125 4.94 5.42 -8.49
C GLU A 125 5.57 6.69 -9.12
N PRO A 126 6.25 6.62 -10.29
CA PRO A 126 6.84 7.80 -10.93
C PRO A 126 5.83 8.85 -11.40
N HIS A 127 4.53 8.53 -11.40
CA HIS A 127 3.44 9.46 -11.74
C HIS A 127 2.77 10.08 -10.52
N CYS A 128 3.15 9.68 -9.31
CA CYS A 128 2.56 10.14 -8.05
C CYS A 128 3.30 11.36 -7.48
N LEU A 129 3.35 12.46 -8.24
CA LEU A 129 3.94 13.73 -7.77
C LEU A 129 3.12 14.33 -6.63
N ASN A 130 1.83 14.57 -6.88
CA ASN A 130 0.88 15.03 -5.88
C ASN A 130 0.35 13.85 -5.05
N PRO A 131 -0.19 14.10 -3.85
CA PRO A 131 -0.80 13.07 -3.01
C PRO A 131 -1.79 12.21 -3.80
N THR A 132 -1.46 10.91 -3.91
CA THR A 132 -2.21 9.93 -4.69
C THR A 132 -2.37 8.66 -3.86
N PHE A 133 -3.62 8.26 -3.64
CA PHE A 133 -3.95 6.98 -3.03
C PHE A 133 -3.91 5.87 -4.07
N ILE A 134 -3.00 4.91 -3.88
CA ILE A 134 -3.04 3.61 -4.55
C ILE A 134 -3.85 2.68 -3.65
N CYS A 135 -4.95 2.15 -4.14
CA CYS A 135 -5.94 1.40 -3.36
C CYS A 135 -6.09 -0.04 -3.89
N ASP A 136 -6.82 -0.85 -3.12
CA ASP A 136 -7.29 -2.19 -3.48
C ASP A 136 -6.14 -3.15 -3.81
N HIS A 137 -5.11 -3.16 -2.97
CA HIS A 137 -3.97 -4.06 -3.16
C HIS A 137 -4.42 -5.53 -3.14
N PRO A 138 -3.80 -6.39 -3.97
CA PRO A 138 -4.00 -7.83 -3.90
C PRO A 138 -3.77 -8.42 -2.50
N GLN A 139 -4.55 -9.44 -2.14
CA GLN A 139 -4.41 -10.15 -0.86
C GLN A 139 -3.03 -10.79 -0.69
N ILE A 140 -2.44 -11.29 -1.78
CA ILE A 140 -1.09 -11.88 -1.77
C ILE A 140 0.00 -10.87 -1.34
N MET A 141 -0.23 -9.58 -1.54
CA MET A 141 0.68 -8.50 -1.13
C MET A 141 0.37 -7.95 0.27
N SER A 142 -0.74 -8.38 0.88
CA SER A 142 -1.33 -7.72 2.04
C SER A 142 -1.81 -8.75 3.07
N PRO A 143 -0.92 -9.54 3.70
CA PRO A 143 -1.28 -10.69 4.53
C PRO A 143 -2.04 -10.34 5.81
N LEU A 144 -2.00 -9.07 6.24
CA LEU A 144 -2.71 -8.54 7.41
C LEU A 144 -3.94 -7.70 7.04
N ALA A 145 -4.09 -7.34 5.76
CA ALA A 145 -5.22 -6.55 5.32
C ALA A 145 -6.43 -7.44 5.08
N LYS A 146 -7.60 -6.95 5.48
CA LYS A 146 -8.86 -7.63 5.27
C LYS A 146 -9.22 -7.66 3.78
N TYR A 147 -9.78 -8.78 3.36
CA TYR A 147 -10.28 -8.95 1.99
C TYR A 147 -11.30 -7.87 1.63
N HIS A 148 -11.31 -7.48 0.36
CA HIS A 148 -12.20 -6.45 -0.15
C HIS A 148 -13.65 -6.94 -0.15
N ARG A 149 -14.57 -6.14 0.39
CA ARG A 149 -15.99 -6.53 0.57
C ARG A 149 -16.74 -6.88 -0.72
N SER A 150 -16.27 -6.41 -1.88
CA SER A 150 -16.95 -6.57 -3.17
C SER A 150 -16.08 -7.04 -4.33
N ILE A 151 -14.75 -7.18 -4.15
CA ILE A 151 -13.83 -7.54 -5.24
C ILE A 151 -12.95 -8.69 -4.75
N PRO A 152 -13.30 -9.95 -5.07
CA PRO A 152 -12.57 -11.12 -4.60
C PRO A 152 -11.08 -11.07 -4.98
N GLY A 153 -10.21 -11.39 -4.03
CA GLY A 153 -8.75 -11.40 -4.21
C GLY A 153 -8.04 -10.07 -3.98
N LEU A 154 -8.77 -8.97 -3.82
CA LEU A 154 -8.23 -7.68 -3.37
C LEU A 154 -8.46 -7.49 -1.87
N THR A 155 -7.88 -6.42 -1.32
CA THR A 155 -7.99 -6.02 0.09
C THR A 155 -8.47 -4.59 0.23
N GLU A 156 -8.95 -4.25 1.42
CA GLU A 156 -9.32 -2.87 1.76
C GLU A 156 -8.09 -2.11 2.29
N ARG A 157 -7.07 -2.02 1.43
CA ARG A 157 -5.79 -1.35 1.68
C ARG A 157 -5.64 -0.13 0.79
N PHE A 158 -4.96 0.89 1.31
CA PHE A 158 -4.40 1.96 0.52
C PHE A 158 -2.99 2.32 0.96
N GLU A 159 -2.23 2.82 0.01
CA GLU A 159 -0.98 3.52 0.24
C GLU A 159 -1.12 4.94 -0.30
N LEU A 160 -0.59 5.90 0.43
CA LEU A 160 -0.48 7.26 -0.05
C LEU A 160 0.92 7.50 -0.60
N PHE A 161 1.01 7.93 -1.85
CA PHE A 161 2.25 8.37 -2.45
C PHE A 161 2.27 9.89 -2.60
N VAL A 162 3.40 10.49 -2.23
CA VAL A 162 3.71 11.92 -2.40
C VAL A 162 5.13 12.03 -2.92
N CYS A 163 5.34 12.85 -3.95
CA CYS A 163 6.66 13.03 -4.56
C CYS A 163 7.33 11.69 -4.94
N TYR A 164 6.55 10.79 -5.56
CA TYR A 164 7.01 9.48 -6.04
C TYR A 164 7.47 8.52 -4.93
N LYS A 165 7.13 8.82 -3.66
CA LYS A 165 7.48 8.01 -2.50
C LYS A 165 6.24 7.71 -1.69
N GLU A 166 6.16 6.48 -1.21
CA GLU A 166 5.15 6.07 -0.23
C GLU A 166 5.34 6.89 1.05
N LEU A 167 4.25 7.48 1.54
CA LEU A 167 4.19 8.27 2.77
C LEU A 167 3.40 7.55 3.85
N CYS A 168 2.27 6.94 3.48
CA CYS A 168 1.37 6.25 4.40
C CYS A 168 0.97 4.89 3.84
N ASN A 169 0.75 3.92 4.72
CA ASN A 169 0.13 2.63 4.41
C ASN A 169 -0.95 2.35 5.44
N ALA A 170 -2.12 1.93 4.98
CA ALA A 170 -3.28 1.73 5.84
C ALA A 170 -4.21 0.69 5.26
N TYR A 171 -4.94 0.00 6.13
CA TYR A 171 -5.87 -1.04 5.71
C TYR A 171 -6.91 -1.32 6.79
N THR A 172 -8.05 -1.85 6.38
CA THR A 172 -8.96 -2.52 7.32
C THR A 172 -8.27 -3.79 7.82
N GLU A 173 -8.17 -3.95 9.13
CA GLU A 173 -7.45 -5.04 9.78
C GLU A 173 -8.14 -6.39 9.56
N LEU A 174 -7.36 -7.40 9.18
CA LEU A 174 -7.85 -8.77 9.09
C LEU A 174 -8.13 -9.31 10.50
N ASN A 175 -9.43 -9.35 10.84
CA ASN A 175 -9.90 -9.80 12.14
C ASN A 175 -10.48 -11.22 12.16
N ASP A 176 -10.22 -12.02 11.12
CA ASP A 176 -10.61 -13.44 11.07
C ASP A 176 -9.38 -14.32 11.38
N PRO A 177 -9.34 -15.00 12.54
CA PRO A 177 -8.16 -15.76 12.96
C PRO A 177 -7.85 -16.96 12.04
N LEU A 178 -8.86 -17.54 11.40
CA LEU A 178 -8.65 -18.69 10.50
C LEU A 178 -7.96 -18.21 9.22
N VAL A 179 -8.51 -17.17 8.60
CA VAL A 179 -7.93 -16.56 7.39
C VAL A 179 -6.54 -15.99 7.69
N GLN A 180 -6.35 -15.36 8.86
CA GLN A 180 -5.04 -14.83 9.23
C GLN A 180 -3.98 -15.93 9.33
N ARG A 181 -4.35 -17.10 9.88
CA ARG A 181 -3.45 -18.26 9.96
C ARG A 181 -3.10 -18.79 8.57
N GLU A 182 -4.07 -18.90 7.66
CA GLU A 182 -3.83 -19.27 6.26
C GLU A 182 -2.87 -18.30 5.55
N MET A 183 -2.99 -16.99 5.80
CA MET A 183 -2.07 -15.99 5.26
C MET A 183 -0.65 -16.15 5.82
N PHE A 184 -0.50 -16.45 7.12
CA PHE A 184 0.82 -16.73 7.70
C PHE A 184 1.43 -18.03 7.17
N GLU A 185 0.64 -19.07 6.90
CA GLU A 185 1.12 -20.29 6.25
C GLU A 185 1.62 -20.02 4.82
N LEU A 186 0.95 -19.13 4.08
CA LEU A 186 1.40 -18.70 2.76
C LEU A 186 2.74 -17.94 2.83
N GLN A 187 2.87 -17.00 3.77
CA GLN A 187 4.11 -16.27 4.03
C GLN A 187 5.25 -17.21 4.45
N ALA A 188 4.97 -18.19 5.31
CA ALA A 188 5.95 -19.20 5.72
C ALA A 188 6.43 -20.05 4.52
N LYS A 189 5.55 -20.38 3.57
CA LYS A 189 5.94 -21.06 2.31
C LYS A 189 6.84 -20.17 1.45
N ASN A 190 6.54 -18.87 1.34
CA ASN A 190 7.40 -17.91 0.62
C ASN A 190 8.80 -17.82 1.23
N LYS A 191 8.88 -17.86 2.58
CA LYS A 191 10.16 -17.90 3.29
C LYS A 191 11.00 -19.13 2.95
N LEU A 192 10.37 -20.30 2.80
CA LEU A 192 11.05 -21.55 2.42
C LEU A 192 11.64 -21.50 1.00
N VAL A 193 11.08 -20.68 0.10
CA VAL A 193 11.60 -20.49 -1.25
C VAL A 193 12.60 -19.32 -1.35
N GLY A 194 13.06 -18.80 -0.21
CA GLY A 194 14.15 -17.83 -0.12
C GLY A 194 13.70 -16.38 0.05
N ASP A 195 12.43 -16.12 0.39
CA ASP A 195 11.97 -14.76 0.68
C ASP A 195 12.28 -14.39 2.14
N GLU A 196 13.41 -13.73 2.38
CA GLU A 196 13.88 -13.38 3.73
C GLU A 196 12.96 -12.37 4.44
N GLU A 197 12.21 -11.56 3.67
CA GLU A 197 11.28 -10.54 4.18
C GLU A 197 9.92 -11.13 4.60
N ALA A 198 9.65 -12.39 4.21
CA ALA A 198 8.40 -13.05 4.53
C ALA A 198 8.26 -13.34 6.03
N GLN A 199 7.05 -13.11 6.54
CA GLN A 199 6.72 -13.23 7.96
C GLN A 199 6.64 -14.70 8.40
N THR A 200 6.97 -14.97 9.66
CA THR A 200 6.74 -16.27 10.29
C THR A 200 5.35 -16.34 10.90
N ILE A 201 4.85 -17.55 11.16
CA ILE A 201 3.58 -17.75 11.84
C ILE A 201 3.70 -17.27 13.29
N ASP A 202 2.85 -16.30 13.67
CA ASP A 202 2.69 -15.87 15.07
C ASP A 202 1.39 -16.44 15.66
N GLU A 203 1.52 -17.57 16.35
CA GLU A 203 0.37 -18.23 16.99
C GLU A 203 -0.19 -17.44 18.17
N ASN A 204 0.60 -16.58 18.81
CA ASN A 204 0.09 -15.72 19.88
C ASN A 204 -0.81 -14.63 19.30
N TYR A 205 -0.44 -14.06 18.16
CA TYR A 205 -1.28 -13.11 17.42
C TYR A 205 -2.59 -13.77 16.95
N CYS A 206 -2.52 -14.94 16.32
CA CYS A 206 -3.72 -15.69 15.91
C CYS A 206 -4.64 -15.99 17.10
N LYS A 207 -4.07 -16.43 18.24
CA LYS A 207 -4.82 -16.68 19.47
C LYS A 207 -5.43 -15.40 20.03
N ALA A 208 -4.77 -14.25 19.91
CA ALA A 208 -5.34 -12.96 20.32
C ALA A 208 -6.57 -12.61 19.46
N LEU A 209 -6.52 -12.85 18.15
CA LEU A 209 -7.65 -12.64 17.24
C LEU A 209 -8.85 -13.54 17.58
N GLU A 210 -8.62 -14.76 18.09
CA GLU A 210 -9.68 -15.68 18.54
C GLU A 210 -10.50 -15.14 19.73
N TYR A 211 -9.93 -14.25 20.56
CA TYR A 211 -10.69 -13.55 21.60
C TYR A 211 -11.62 -12.47 21.06
N GLY A 212 -11.46 -12.09 19.79
CA GLY A 212 -12.32 -11.16 19.08
C GLY A 212 -11.70 -9.77 18.95
N LEU A 213 -11.12 -9.50 17.78
CA LEU A 213 -10.75 -8.14 17.34
C LEU A 213 -11.97 -7.47 16.67
N PRO A 214 -12.48 -6.33 17.18
CA PRO A 214 -13.53 -5.56 16.52
C PRO A 214 -13.13 -5.13 15.09
N PRO A 215 -14.09 -4.77 14.22
CA PRO A 215 -13.77 -4.05 12.97
C PRO A 215 -12.85 -2.85 13.27
N THR A 216 -11.63 -2.88 12.72
CA THR A 216 -10.55 -1.95 13.06
C THR A 216 -9.85 -1.49 11.77
N GLY A 217 -9.44 -0.24 11.74
CA GLY A 217 -8.58 0.33 10.70
C GLY A 217 -7.17 0.54 11.26
N GLY A 218 -6.17 0.10 10.52
CA GLY A 218 -4.76 0.30 10.82
C GLY A 218 -4.17 1.36 9.90
N TRP A 219 -3.31 2.23 10.45
CA TRP A 219 -2.66 3.29 9.68
C TRP A 219 -1.23 3.51 10.20
N GLY A 220 -0.30 3.62 9.26
CA GLY A 220 1.09 3.99 9.50
C GLY A 220 1.55 5.10 8.57
N ILE A 221 2.39 6.00 9.09
CA ILE A 221 3.03 7.08 8.33
C ILE A 221 4.54 7.08 8.56
N GLY A 222 5.30 7.30 7.50
CA GLY A 222 6.73 7.56 7.58
C GLY A 222 6.99 8.99 8.04
N ILE A 223 7.17 9.20 9.35
CA ILE A 223 7.46 10.54 9.91
C ILE A 223 8.74 11.14 9.32
N ASP A 224 9.76 10.33 9.06
CA ASP A 224 10.99 10.80 8.42
C ASP A 224 10.72 11.30 7.00
N ARG A 225 9.95 10.55 6.20
CA ARG A 225 9.58 10.94 4.84
C ARG A 225 8.69 12.18 4.82
N LEU A 226 7.73 12.27 5.76
CA LEU A 226 6.91 13.46 5.96
C LEU A 226 7.80 14.67 6.26
N THR A 227 8.72 14.52 7.21
CA THR A 227 9.65 15.58 7.60
C THR A 227 10.50 16.01 6.41
N MET A 228 11.08 15.06 5.66
CA MET A 228 11.86 15.34 4.45
C MET A 228 11.10 16.20 3.43
N ILE A 229 9.84 15.85 3.15
CA ILE A 229 8.99 16.60 2.21
C ILE A 229 8.74 18.03 2.72
N LEU A 230 8.38 18.17 4.00
CA LEU A 230 8.08 19.47 4.60
C LEU A 230 9.34 20.33 4.75
N THR A 231 10.52 19.75 4.95
CA THR A 231 11.79 20.48 5.09
C THR A 231 12.57 20.60 3.78
N ASN A 232 11.99 20.21 2.64
CA ASN A 232 12.66 20.23 1.34
C ASN A 232 14.04 19.53 1.36
N SER A 233 14.09 18.36 2.01
CA SER A 233 15.31 17.57 2.22
C SER A 233 15.23 16.27 1.43
N ASN A 234 16.17 16.05 0.51
CA ASN A 234 16.23 14.85 -0.34
C ASN A 234 16.97 13.66 0.31
N ASN A 235 17.52 13.84 1.51
CA ASN A 235 18.28 12.82 2.23
C ASN A 235 17.77 12.64 3.65
N ILE A 236 17.42 11.41 4.01
CA ILE A 236 16.87 11.06 5.33
C ILE A 236 17.81 11.40 6.49
N LYS A 237 19.14 11.46 6.25
CA LYS A 237 20.12 11.83 7.28
C LYS A 237 19.93 13.25 7.81
N VAL A 238 19.31 14.14 7.03
CA VAL A 238 19.03 15.53 7.45
C VAL A 238 17.91 15.58 8.49
N SER A 239 17.05 14.55 8.55
CA SER A 239 15.92 14.46 9.48
C SER A 239 16.32 13.92 10.87
N TYR A 240 17.56 13.43 11.03
CA TYR A 240 18.06 12.94 12.32
C TYR A 240 19.01 13.93 12.98
N LEU A 241 18.71 14.31 14.22
CA LEU A 241 19.70 14.94 15.10
C LEU A 241 20.44 13.82 15.86
N LEU A 242 21.69 13.55 15.49
CA LEU A 242 22.58 12.83 16.39
C LEU A 242 23.15 13.80 17.42
N LEU A 243 22.63 13.73 18.65
CA LEU A 243 23.30 14.29 19.82
C LEU A 243 24.46 13.35 20.17
N ILE A 244 25.67 13.70 19.72
CA ILE A 244 26.94 13.09 20.13
C ILE A 244 27.58 13.92 21.24
#